data_AF-A0A5B6YRN9-F1
#
_entry.id   AF-A0A5B6YRN9-F1
#
_cell.length_a   1.000
_cell.length_b   1.000
_cell.length_c   1.000
_cell.angle_alpha   90.00
_cell.angle_beta   90.00
_cell.angle_gamma   90.00
#
_symmetry.space_group_name_H-M   'P 1'
#
loop_
_entity.id
_entity.type
_entity.pdbx_description
1 polymer ?
#
loop_
_entity_poly.entity_id
_entity_poly.type
_entity_poly.pdbx_seq_one_letter_code
_entity_poly.pdbx_strand_id
1 'polypeptide(L)'
;PKHHLYTQPLSHLLKLHPHSLFLLISIPSTYIHIKLYTMASVTSAAVAIPSFTGLKAAGATPSRISTTAKVSASPVPKLAVKASLKEVGVAVVATAASAMLASNAMALEILLGGDDGSLAFVPNSFSVASGEKIVFKNNAGFPHNVIFDDDEIPAGVDAGKISMSDEDLLNAPGETYSVTLTEKGSYTFYCSPHQGAGMVGKVTVN
;
A
#
# COMPACT_ATOMS: atom_id res chain seq x y z
N PRO A 1 47.81 -44.34 43.58
CA PRO A 1 47.79 -43.13 42.73
C PRO A 1 46.41 -43.03 42.07
N LYS A 2 45.74 -41.90 42.26
CA LYS A 2 44.32 -41.64 41.97
C LYS A 2 44.09 -41.28 40.50
N HIS A 3 43.00 -41.81 39.92
CA HIS A 3 42.13 -41.35 38.82
C HIS A 3 42.79 -41.02 37.45
N HIS A 4 42.24 -41.32 36.25
CA HIS A 4 40.88 -41.09 35.74
C HIS A 4 40.62 -41.91 34.45
N LEU A 5 39.31 -42.09 34.17
CA LEU A 5 38.58 -42.95 33.21
C LEU A 5 38.81 -42.65 31.71
N TYR A 6 38.87 -43.64 30.78
CA TYR A 6 37.80 -44.28 29.95
C TYR A 6 36.98 -43.26 29.12
N THR A 7 36.86 -43.30 27.78
CA THR A 7 36.19 -44.30 26.91
C THR A 7 36.45 -44.04 25.42
N GLN A 8 36.52 -45.09 24.58
CA GLN A 8 36.09 -45.23 23.17
C GLN A 8 35.86 -46.76 22.95
N PRO A 9 35.05 -47.30 22.00
CA PRO A 9 34.97 -46.84 20.60
C PRO A 9 33.63 -47.06 19.81
N LEU A 10 33.61 -46.43 18.63
CA LEU A 10 33.26 -46.91 17.29
C LEU A 10 32.07 -47.87 17.02
N SER A 11 31.09 -47.28 16.33
CA SER A 11 30.10 -47.79 15.36
C SER A 11 30.16 -49.24 14.88
N HIS A 12 28.98 -49.88 14.85
CA HIS A 12 28.61 -50.80 13.79
C HIS A 12 27.20 -50.49 13.24
N LEU A 13 27.18 -50.40 11.92
CA LEU A 13 26.10 -50.08 10.98
C LEU A 13 25.16 -51.30 10.79
N LEU A 14 23.88 -51.06 10.43
CA LEU A 14 22.86 -51.89 9.74
C LEU A 14 21.48 -51.74 10.44
N LYS A 15 20.29 -51.69 9.83
CA LYS A 15 19.75 -51.52 8.47
C LYS A 15 18.20 -51.44 8.65
N LEU A 16 17.53 -50.66 7.79
CA LEU A 16 16.18 -50.88 7.22
C LEU A 16 14.88 -50.67 8.05
N HIS A 17 14.11 -49.70 7.51
CA HIS A 17 12.65 -49.63 7.27
C HIS A 17 11.63 -49.28 8.39
N PRO A 18 10.69 -48.35 8.10
CA PRO A 18 9.64 -47.92 9.01
C PRO A 18 8.38 -48.78 8.87
N HIS A 19 7.76 -49.14 9.98
CA HIS A 19 6.38 -49.63 10.02
C HIS A 19 5.58 -48.83 11.04
N SER A 20 4.74 -47.95 10.49
CA SER A 20 3.32 -47.79 10.82
C SER A 20 2.95 -48.03 12.29
N LEU A 21 3.00 -46.96 13.08
CA LEU A 21 2.38 -46.94 14.40
C LEU A 21 1.01 -46.27 14.26
N PHE A 22 -0.01 -47.11 14.09
CA PHE A 22 -1.42 -46.73 14.12
C PHE A 22 -1.79 -46.29 15.54
N LEU A 23 -1.92 -44.97 15.75
CA LEU A 23 -2.44 -44.40 16.99
C LEU A 23 -3.97 -44.44 16.93
N LEU A 24 -4.57 -45.44 17.58
CA LEU A 24 -6.02 -45.52 17.80
C LEU A 24 -6.43 -44.47 18.85
N ILE A 25 -6.78 -43.27 18.38
CA ILE A 25 -7.50 -42.29 19.19
C ILE A 25 -8.99 -42.65 19.13
N SER A 26 -9.50 -43.12 20.27
CA SER A 26 -10.92 -43.36 20.53
C SER A 26 -11.66 -42.02 20.58
N ILE A 27 -12.48 -41.73 19.57
CA ILE A 27 -13.36 -40.54 19.52
C ILE A 27 -14.76 -40.96 19.97
N PRO A 28 -15.34 -40.38 21.04
CA PRO A 28 -16.74 -40.59 21.36
C PRO A 28 -17.63 -39.85 20.35
N SER A 29 -18.44 -40.65 19.67
CA SER A 29 -19.54 -40.26 18.81
C SER A 29 -20.63 -39.54 19.61
N THR A 30 -20.80 -38.23 19.43
CA THR A 30 -22.07 -37.55 19.71
C THR A 30 -22.28 -36.31 18.85
N TYR A 31 -23.40 -36.33 18.10
CA TYR A 31 -24.28 -35.21 17.80
C TYR A 31 -23.81 -34.15 16.76
N ILE A 32 -23.90 -34.54 15.48
CA ILE A 32 -24.01 -33.58 14.38
C ILE A 32 -25.43 -33.01 14.40
N HIS A 33 -25.62 -31.85 15.02
CA HIS A 33 -26.81 -31.03 14.79
C HIS A 33 -26.69 -30.45 13.38
N ILE A 34 -27.24 -31.14 12.39
CA ILE A 34 -27.48 -30.59 11.05
C ILE A 34 -28.54 -29.51 11.22
N LYS A 35 -28.09 -28.27 11.42
CA LYS A 35 -28.95 -27.09 11.37
C LYS A 35 -29.28 -26.89 9.90
N LEU A 36 -30.43 -27.40 9.50
CA LEU A 36 -31.03 -27.19 8.19
C LEU A 36 -31.23 -25.68 8.02
N TYR A 37 -30.27 -25.02 7.38
CA TYR A 37 -30.42 -23.63 6.97
C TYR A 37 -31.39 -23.61 5.80
N THR A 38 -32.64 -23.26 6.09
CA THR A 38 -33.62 -22.88 5.09
C THR A 38 -33.01 -21.75 4.24
N MET A 39 -32.72 -22.05 2.97
CA MET A 39 -32.34 -21.05 1.98
C MET A 39 -33.52 -20.10 1.78
N ALA A 40 -33.42 -18.91 2.37
CA ALA A 40 -34.33 -17.82 2.08
C ALA A 40 -34.03 -17.31 0.67
N SER A 41 -35.02 -17.45 -0.22
CA SER A 41 -35.00 -16.97 -1.59
C SER A 41 -34.73 -15.46 -1.62
N VAL A 42 -33.70 -15.05 -2.36
CA VAL A 42 -33.41 -13.64 -2.62
C VAL A 42 -34.44 -13.12 -3.64
N THR A 43 -35.31 -12.22 -3.21
CA THR A 43 -36.23 -11.48 -4.09
C THR A 43 -35.46 -10.32 -4.72
N SER A 44 -35.11 -10.42 -6.01
CA SER A 44 -34.56 -9.28 -6.76
C SER A 44 -35.63 -8.20 -6.93
N ALA A 45 -35.39 -7.01 -6.36
CA ALA A 45 -36.15 -5.80 -6.66
C ALA A 45 -35.49 -5.07 -7.83
N ALA A 46 -36.24 -4.84 -8.91
CA ALA A 46 -35.78 -4.09 -10.08
C ALA A 46 -35.73 -2.58 -9.76
N VAL A 47 -34.57 -1.96 -9.97
CA VAL A 47 -34.37 -0.51 -9.87
C VAL A 47 -34.84 0.13 -11.18
N ALA A 48 -35.85 1.00 -11.10
CA ALA A 48 -36.33 1.81 -12.21
C ALA A 48 -35.52 3.12 -12.30
N ILE A 49 -35.01 3.42 -13.49
CA ILE A 49 -34.29 4.66 -13.81
C ILE A 49 -35.32 5.70 -14.31
N PRO A 50 -35.48 6.87 -13.69
CA PRO A 50 -36.22 7.97 -14.32
C PRO A 50 -35.30 8.70 -15.31
N SER A 51 -35.57 8.53 -16.61
CA SER A 51 -35.00 9.36 -17.67
C SER A 51 -35.60 10.77 -17.63
N PHE A 52 -34.78 11.79 -17.42
CA PHE A 52 -35.17 13.18 -17.65
C PHE A 52 -34.74 13.62 -19.05
N THR A 53 -35.65 13.49 -20.01
CA THR A 53 -35.57 14.19 -21.29
C THR A 53 -36.28 15.52 -21.19
N GLY A 54 -35.57 16.61 -21.46
CA GLY A 54 -36.15 17.79 -22.09
C GLY A 54 -36.14 19.05 -21.25
N LEU A 55 -35.22 19.96 -21.56
CA LEU A 55 -35.53 21.38 -21.60
C LEU A 55 -34.96 22.01 -22.88
N LYS A 56 -35.95 22.39 -23.69
CA LYS A 56 -35.98 23.08 -24.96
C LYS A 56 -35.07 24.32 -25.02
N ALA A 57 -34.26 24.40 -26.07
CA ALA A 57 -33.64 25.62 -26.55
C ALA A 57 -34.62 26.47 -27.38
N ALA A 58 -34.66 27.77 -27.08
CA ALA A 58 -35.05 28.89 -27.94
C ALA A 58 -34.31 30.11 -27.34
N GLY A 59 -33.53 30.93 -28.04
CA GLY A 59 -33.56 31.33 -29.43
C GLY A 59 -33.83 32.84 -29.46
N ALA A 60 -32.79 33.68 -29.39
CA ALA A 60 -32.85 35.08 -29.82
C ALA A 60 -31.45 35.65 -30.14
N THR A 61 -31.40 36.23 -31.33
CA THR A 61 -30.34 36.73 -32.22
C THR A 61 -29.71 38.09 -31.80
N PRO A 62 -28.74 38.65 -32.57
CA PRO A 62 -27.48 39.21 -32.06
C PRO A 62 -27.50 40.73 -31.85
N SER A 63 -26.52 41.24 -31.09
CA SER A 63 -26.10 42.62 -31.23
C SER A 63 -24.58 42.73 -31.38
N ARG A 64 -24.23 43.40 -32.46
CA ARG A 64 -22.91 43.78 -32.95
C ARG A 64 -22.34 44.88 -32.07
N ILE A 65 -21.14 44.71 -31.52
CA ILE A 65 -20.20 45.81 -31.30
C ILE A 65 -18.81 45.37 -31.74
N SER A 66 -18.31 46.08 -32.73
CA SER A 66 -16.91 46.12 -33.14
C SER A 66 -16.17 47.08 -32.19
N THR A 67 -15.16 46.63 -31.48
CA THR A 67 -14.06 47.49 -31.02
C THR A 67 -12.74 46.72 -31.02
N THR A 68 -11.85 47.23 -31.86
CA THR A 68 -10.41 46.99 -31.93
C THR A 68 -9.69 47.36 -30.62
N ALA A 69 -8.80 46.51 -30.11
CA ALA A 69 -7.53 46.85 -29.45
C ALA A 69 -6.87 45.57 -28.92
N LYS A 70 -5.80 45.09 -29.57
CA LYS A 70 -4.38 45.32 -29.19
C LYS A 70 -3.92 44.41 -28.03
N VAL A 71 -3.21 43.35 -28.43
CA VAL A 71 -2.34 42.50 -27.62
C VAL A 71 -1.42 43.36 -26.74
N SER A 72 -1.43 43.10 -25.43
CA SER A 72 -0.44 43.63 -24.50
C SER A 72 0.09 42.48 -23.65
N ALA A 73 1.26 41.99 -24.04
CA ALA A 73 2.09 41.11 -23.24
C ALA A 73 2.63 41.87 -22.03
N SER A 74 2.50 41.30 -20.84
CA SER A 74 3.17 41.80 -19.62
C SER A 74 4.57 41.18 -19.47
N PRO A 75 5.49 41.90 -18.81
CA PRO A 75 6.92 41.76 -19.03
C PRO A 75 7.60 40.69 -18.18
N VAL A 76 8.55 40.00 -18.80
CA VAL A 76 9.60 39.19 -18.17
C VAL A 76 10.49 40.11 -17.31
N PRO A 77 10.85 39.77 -16.06
CA PRO A 77 11.84 40.54 -15.32
C PRO A 77 13.23 40.31 -15.93
N LYS A 78 13.72 41.31 -16.67
CA LYS A 78 15.13 41.41 -17.06
C LYS A 78 15.93 41.89 -15.85
N LEU A 79 16.44 40.94 -15.06
CA LEU A 79 17.54 41.19 -14.13
C LEU A 79 18.79 41.47 -14.97
N ALA A 80 19.18 42.73 -15.02
CA ALA A 80 20.42 43.19 -15.60
C ALA A 80 21.60 42.70 -14.76
N VAL A 81 22.22 41.59 -15.16
CA VAL A 81 23.56 41.23 -14.69
C VAL A 81 24.54 41.95 -15.60
N LYS A 82 25.06 43.09 -15.14
CA LYS A 82 26.30 43.67 -15.65
C LYS A 82 27.45 42.79 -15.14
N ALA A 83 27.89 41.84 -15.95
CA ALA A 83 29.17 41.16 -15.75
C ALA A 83 30.09 41.53 -16.90
N SER A 84 31.07 42.38 -16.59
CA SER A 84 32.13 42.81 -17.49
C SER A 84 33.01 41.61 -17.84
N LEU A 85 33.03 41.25 -19.12
CA LEU A 85 33.88 40.19 -19.67
C LEU A 85 35.34 40.65 -19.74
N LYS A 86 36.15 40.32 -18.73
CA LYS A 86 37.61 40.21 -18.85
C LYS A 86 38.13 39.09 -17.94
N GLU A 87 39.11 38.38 -18.48
CA GLU A 87 39.86 37.23 -17.94
C GLU A 87 39.20 35.84 -18.03
N VAL A 88 39.64 35.12 -19.06
CA VAL A 88 39.60 33.66 -19.23
C VAL A 88 40.49 32.99 -18.18
N GLY A 89 40.05 31.89 -17.57
CA GLY A 89 40.99 30.91 -17.01
C GLY A 89 40.48 30.11 -15.82
N VAL A 90 40.08 28.87 -16.08
CA VAL A 90 40.14 27.72 -15.15
C VAL A 90 39.22 27.79 -13.92
N ALA A 91 37.95 27.38 -14.09
CA ALA A 91 37.17 26.63 -13.08
C ALA A 91 35.76 26.30 -13.62
N VAL A 92 35.67 25.58 -14.74
CA VAL A 92 34.40 25.03 -15.25
C VAL A 92 34.45 23.51 -15.17
N VAL A 93 34.77 22.95 -14.00
CA VAL A 93 34.52 21.53 -13.66
C VAL A 93 34.46 21.40 -12.13
N ALA A 94 33.31 21.70 -11.52
CA ALA A 94 32.91 21.13 -10.23
C ALA A 94 31.48 21.55 -9.87
N THR A 95 30.58 20.57 -9.97
CA THR A 95 29.44 20.39 -9.05
C THR A 95 28.27 21.36 -9.18
N ALA A 96 27.65 21.41 -10.36
CA ALA A 96 26.23 21.75 -10.50
C ALA A 96 25.32 20.56 -10.11
N ALA A 97 25.60 19.89 -8.97
CA ALA A 97 24.95 18.64 -8.57
C ALA A 97 24.40 18.69 -7.14
N SER A 98 23.73 19.78 -6.75
CA SER A 98 23.03 19.85 -5.45
C SER A 98 21.83 20.80 -5.44
N ALA A 99 21.07 20.90 -6.54
CA ALA A 99 19.88 21.76 -6.62
C ALA A 99 18.57 21.00 -6.89
N MET A 100 18.53 19.69 -6.66
CA MET A 100 17.35 18.85 -6.91
C MET A 100 17.00 17.97 -5.71
N LEU A 101 16.85 18.56 -4.52
CA LEU A 101 16.34 17.85 -3.32
C LEU A 101 15.43 18.77 -2.49
N ALA A 102 14.58 19.53 -3.18
CA ALA A 102 13.39 20.11 -2.57
C ALA A 102 12.16 19.57 -3.30
N SER A 103 12.05 18.24 -3.38
CA SER A 103 10.77 17.60 -3.60
C SER A 103 9.93 17.92 -2.37
N ASN A 104 8.92 18.78 -2.53
CA ASN A 104 7.86 18.90 -1.56
C ASN A 104 7.35 17.47 -1.33
N ALA A 105 7.69 16.87 -0.19
CA ALA A 105 7.43 15.47 0.11
C ALA A 105 5.92 15.29 0.27
N MET A 106 5.22 15.17 -0.85
CA MET A 106 3.84 14.71 -0.88
C MET A 106 3.91 13.24 -0.50
N ALA A 107 3.52 12.94 0.74
CA ALA A 107 3.44 11.57 1.19
C ALA A 107 2.56 10.78 0.22
N LEU A 108 3.02 9.60 -0.19
CA LEU A 108 2.23 8.74 -1.07
C LEU A 108 1.02 8.26 -0.28
N GLU A 109 -0.17 8.62 -0.76
CA GLU A 109 -1.43 8.24 -0.13
C GLU A 109 -1.98 6.93 -0.76
N ILE A 110 -2.33 5.99 0.10
CA ILE A 110 -2.96 4.71 -0.25
C ILE A 110 -4.33 4.67 0.42
N LEU A 111 -5.39 4.50 -0.36
CA LEU A 111 -6.74 4.39 0.18
C LEU A 111 -6.98 2.98 0.72
N LEU A 112 -7.64 2.90 1.87
CA LEU A 112 -8.17 1.67 2.45
C LEU A 112 -9.64 1.55 2.07
N GLY A 113 -9.91 0.67 1.12
CA GLY A 113 -11.20 0.53 0.45
C GLY A 113 -11.32 1.40 -0.80
N GLY A 114 -11.76 0.79 -1.90
CA GLY A 114 -12.03 1.52 -3.15
C GLY A 114 -13.30 2.35 -3.07
N ASP A 115 -13.41 3.36 -3.94
CA ASP A 115 -14.61 4.22 -4.03
C ASP A 115 -15.88 3.44 -4.45
N ASP A 116 -15.69 2.25 -5.04
CA ASP A 116 -16.74 1.30 -5.38
C ASP A 116 -17.14 0.38 -4.21
N GLY A 117 -16.54 0.55 -3.04
CA GLY A 117 -16.74 -0.29 -1.86
C GLY A 117 -15.92 -1.58 -1.86
N SER A 118 -14.98 -1.76 -2.79
CA SER A 118 -14.07 -2.90 -2.79
C SER A 118 -13.17 -2.92 -1.55
N LEU A 119 -12.96 -4.10 -0.98
CA LEU A 119 -12.06 -4.32 0.16
C LEU A 119 -10.62 -4.47 -0.36
N ALA A 120 -10.04 -3.36 -0.81
CA ALA A 120 -8.73 -3.33 -1.44
C ALA A 120 -7.92 -2.11 -1.00
N PHE A 121 -6.60 -2.24 -1.05
CA PHE A 121 -5.70 -1.09 -1.04
C PHE A 121 -5.69 -0.44 -2.42
N VAL A 122 -5.76 0.89 -2.49
CA VAL A 122 -5.75 1.62 -3.77
C VAL A 122 -4.69 2.73 -3.75
N PRO A 123 -3.59 2.58 -4.51
CA PRO A 123 -3.16 1.38 -5.24
C PRO A 123 -2.72 0.24 -4.30
N ASN A 124 -2.82 -1.02 -4.77
CA ASN A 124 -2.35 -2.20 -4.02
C ASN A 124 -0.88 -2.56 -4.31
N SER A 125 -0.26 -1.99 -5.33
CA SER A 125 1.15 -2.20 -5.65
C SER A 125 1.78 -0.90 -6.08
N PHE A 126 2.88 -0.52 -5.44
CA PHE A 126 3.57 0.74 -5.72
C PHE A 126 5.04 0.67 -5.31
N SER A 127 5.80 1.70 -5.68
CA SER A 127 7.20 1.84 -5.30
C SER A 127 7.47 3.22 -4.73
N VAL A 128 8.36 3.28 -3.74
CA VAL A 128 8.74 4.51 -3.05
C VAL A 128 10.26 4.61 -2.93
N ALA A 129 10.77 5.83 -2.74
CA ALA A 129 12.15 6.00 -2.34
C ALA A 129 12.35 5.57 -0.87
N SER A 130 13.54 5.08 -0.53
CA SER A 130 13.92 4.88 0.87
C SER A 130 13.72 6.17 1.69
N GLY A 131 13.03 6.05 2.82
CA GLY A 131 12.71 7.17 3.71
C GLY A 131 11.49 8.00 3.30
N GLU A 132 10.78 7.64 2.22
CA GLU A 132 9.54 8.29 1.84
C GLU A 132 8.40 7.92 2.80
N LYS A 133 7.55 8.90 3.11
CA LYS A 133 6.39 8.70 3.98
C LYS A 133 5.22 8.13 3.16
N ILE A 134 4.67 7.02 3.63
CA ILE A 134 3.45 6.40 3.10
C ILE A 134 2.31 6.71 4.07
N VAL A 135 1.16 7.12 3.54
CA VAL A 135 -0.05 7.41 4.31
C VAL A 135 -1.16 6.49 3.83
N PHE A 136 -1.58 5.58 4.69
CA PHE A 136 -2.77 4.76 4.48
C PHE A 136 -3.97 5.52 5.02
N LYS A 137 -4.92 5.89 4.17
CA LYS A 137 -6.11 6.68 4.53
C LYS A 137 -7.37 5.83 4.40
N ASN A 138 -8.10 5.74 5.50
CA ASN A 138 -9.37 5.04 5.56
C ASN A 138 -10.39 5.71 4.65
N ASN A 139 -10.96 4.97 3.70
CA ASN A 139 -11.86 5.53 2.68
C ASN A 139 -13.26 4.93 2.77
N ALA A 140 -13.38 3.61 2.53
CA ALA A 140 -14.66 2.90 2.47
C ALA A 140 -14.53 1.46 2.99
N GLY A 141 -15.64 0.84 3.39
CA GLY A 141 -15.64 -0.55 3.83
C GLY A 141 -14.87 -0.83 5.13
N PHE A 142 -14.72 0.19 5.99
CA PHE A 142 -14.08 0.10 7.30
C PHE A 142 -14.88 -0.82 8.26
N PRO A 143 -14.23 -1.40 9.30
CA PRO A 143 -12.89 -1.10 9.81
C PRO A 143 -11.74 -1.69 9.00
N HIS A 144 -10.60 -0.99 8.98
CA HIS A 144 -9.35 -1.45 8.34
C HIS A 144 -8.15 -1.31 9.27
N ASN A 145 -7.13 -2.14 9.07
CA ASN A 145 -5.78 -1.91 9.58
C ASN A 145 -4.74 -2.21 8.51
N VAL A 146 -3.48 -1.96 8.84
CA VAL A 146 -2.33 -2.21 7.97
C VAL A 146 -1.30 -2.97 8.76
N ILE A 147 -1.09 -4.24 8.38
CA ILE A 147 -0.13 -5.14 9.00
C ILE A 147 0.85 -5.58 7.93
N PHE A 148 2.15 -5.44 8.20
CA PHE A 148 3.19 -5.98 7.36
C PHE A 148 3.45 -7.43 7.71
N ASP A 149 3.52 -8.28 6.70
CA ASP A 149 3.77 -9.71 6.83
C ASP A 149 5.23 -9.94 7.25
N ASP A 150 5.48 -10.64 8.35
CA ASP A 150 6.83 -10.82 8.89
C ASP A 150 7.69 -11.76 8.03
N ASP A 151 7.07 -12.61 7.22
CA ASP A 151 7.74 -13.52 6.29
C ASP A 151 8.03 -12.86 4.93
N GLU A 152 7.32 -11.79 4.57
CA GLU A 152 7.40 -11.10 3.28
C GLU A 152 7.92 -9.66 3.36
N ILE A 153 8.90 -9.42 4.23
CA ILE A 153 9.65 -8.15 4.36
C ILE A 153 11.17 -8.36 4.29
N PRO A 154 11.97 -7.30 4.05
CA PRO A 154 13.42 -7.43 4.02
C PRO A 154 14.00 -7.91 5.36
N ALA A 155 15.03 -8.75 5.29
CA ALA A 155 15.69 -9.28 6.48
C ALA A 155 16.21 -8.16 7.41
N GLY A 156 15.99 -8.32 8.71
CA GLY A 156 16.39 -7.35 9.73
C GLY A 156 15.39 -6.22 9.98
N VAL A 157 14.32 -6.14 9.18
CA VAL A 157 13.17 -5.29 9.49
C VAL A 157 12.31 -5.97 10.54
N ASP A 158 11.82 -5.19 11.49
CA ASP A 158 10.89 -5.62 12.53
C ASP A 158 9.46 -5.24 12.13
N ALA A 159 8.66 -6.24 11.71
CA ALA A 159 7.29 -6.04 11.24
C ALA A 159 6.42 -5.29 12.27
N GLY A 160 6.61 -5.55 13.57
CA GLY A 160 5.83 -4.93 14.64
C GLY A 160 6.07 -3.42 14.78
N LYS A 161 7.20 -2.90 14.27
CA LYS A 161 7.51 -1.46 14.29
C LYS A 161 6.90 -0.70 13.12
N ILE A 162 6.57 -1.40 12.04
CA ILE A 162 6.02 -0.83 10.82
C ILE A 162 4.56 -1.20 10.59
N SER A 163 3.96 -1.97 11.51
CA SER A 163 2.56 -2.40 11.47
C SER A 163 1.72 -1.69 12.51
N MET A 164 0.42 -1.67 12.28
CA MET A 164 -0.56 -1.53 13.35
C MET A 164 -0.62 -2.83 14.16
N SER A 165 -1.11 -2.78 15.40
CA SER A 165 -1.47 -4.03 16.09
C SER A 165 -2.72 -4.64 15.43
N ASP A 166 -2.92 -5.96 15.57
CA ASP A 166 -4.12 -6.63 15.06
C ASP A 166 -5.42 -6.03 15.59
N GLU A 167 -5.37 -5.46 16.80
CA GLU A 167 -6.51 -4.98 17.56
C GLU A 167 -6.82 -3.51 17.25
N ASP A 168 -5.83 -2.77 16.75
CA ASP A 168 -5.99 -1.37 16.35
C ASP A 168 -6.63 -1.30 14.97
N LEU A 169 -7.75 -0.59 14.89
CA LEU A 169 -8.53 -0.44 13.66
C LEU A 169 -8.79 1.04 13.38
N LEU A 170 -8.74 1.39 12.10
CA LEU A 170 -9.26 2.66 11.59
C LEU A 170 -10.76 2.48 11.32
N ASN A 171 -11.58 3.17 12.10
CA ASN A 171 -13.02 2.97 12.21
C ASN A 171 -13.85 4.06 11.52
N ALA A 172 -13.23 5.17 11.12
CA ALA A 172 -13.92 6.28 10.49
C ALA A 172 -13.24 6.73 9.18
N PRO A 173 -14.00 7.26 8.21
CA PRO A 173 -13.42 7.78 6.97
C PRO A 173 -12.46 8.94 7.27
N GLY A 174 -11.33 8.95 6.56
CA GLY A 174 -10.28 9.95 6.71
C GLY A 174 -9.29 9.69 7.85
N GLU A 175 -9.51 8.69 8.70
CA GLU A 175 -8.48 8.24 9.65
C GLU A 175 -7.26 7.70 8.90
N THR A 176 -6.08 7.87 9.47
CA THR A 176 -4.84 7.54 8.77
C THR A 176 -3.88 6.73 9.63
N TYR A 177 -3.16 5.84 8.97
CA TYR A 177 -1.94 5.22 9.45
C TYR A 177 -0.77 5.69 8.59
N SER A 178 0.36 6.03 9.21
CA SER A 178 1.53 6.54 8.49
C SER A 178 2.76 5.72 8.85
N VAL A 179 3.53 5.34 7.84
CA VAL A 179 4.77 4.59 8.01
C VAL A 179 5.84 5.10 7.06
N THR A 180 7.10 5.00 7.49
CA THR A 180 8.27 5.31 6.68
C THR A 180 9.15 4.08 6.63
N LEU A 181 9.47 3.63 5.41
CA LEU A 181 10.28 2.44 5.17
C LEU A 181 11.65 2.86 4.66
N THR A 182 12.72 2.38 5.30
CA THR A 182 14.11 2.75 4.96
C THR A 182 14.86 1.61 4.29
N GLU A 183 14.68 0.37 4.74
CA GLU A 183 15.39 -0.76 4.15
C GLU A 183 14.87 -1.02 2.73
N LYS A 184 15.78 -1.32 1.81
CA LYS A 184 15.43 -1.58 0.42
C LYS A 184 14.87 -2.98 0.29
N GLY A 185 13.88 -3.14 -0.59
CA GLY A 185 13.28 -4.44 -0.88
C GLY A 185 11.78 -4.38 -1.05
N SER A 186 11.16 -5.56 -1.10
CA SER A 186 9.71 -5.70 -1.16
C SER A 186 9.14 -5.94 0.23
N TYR A 187 7.99 -5.33 0.48
CA TYR A 187 7.22 -5.46 1.70
C TYR A 187 5.79 -5.81 1.31
N THR A 188 5.30 -6.96 1.73
CA THR A 188 3.88 -7.29 1.64
C THR A 188 3.18 -6.84 2.91
N PHE A 189 1.97 -6.30 2.75
CA PHE A 189 1.12 -5.90 3.85
C PHE A 189 -0.34 -6.28 3.56
N TYR A 190 -1.13 -6.44 4.60
CA TYR A 190 -2.52 -6.86 4.51
C TYR A 190 -3.38 -6.15 5.55
N CYS A 191 -4.70 -6.23 5.35
CA CYS A 191 -5.70 -5.81 6.33
C CYS A 191 -6.25 -7.07 7.01
N SER A 192 -6.01 -7.24 8.31
CA SER A 192 -6.37 -8.43 9.08
C SER A 192 -7.84 -8.85 8.91
N PRO A 193 -8.86 -7.97 9.09
CA PRO A 193 -10.26 -8.37 8.92
C PRO A 193 -10.64 -8.73 7.47
N HIS A 194 -9.85 -8.32 6.47
CA HIS A 194 -10.19 -8.42 5.05
C HIS A 194 -9.18 -9.20 4.21
N GLN A 195 -8.17 -9.82 4.82
CA GLN A 195 -7.15 -10.61 4.11
C GLN A 195 -7.79 -11.77 3.34
N GLY A 196 -8.79 -12.45 3.92
CA GLY A 196 -9.54 -13.52 3.26
C GLY A 196 -10.36 -13.06 2.05
N ALA A 197 -10.63 -11.76 1.92
CA ALA A 197 -11.25 -11.15 0.74
C ALA A 197 -10.22 -10.67 -0.31
N GLY A 198 -8.92 -10.82 -0.04
CA GLY A 198 -7.84 -10.41 -0.93
C GLY A 198 -7.35 -8.98 -0.70
N MET A 199 -7.66 -8.36 0.46
CA MET A 199 -7.13 -7.04 0.81
C MET A 199 -5.66 -7.14 1.24
N VAL A 200 -4.80 -7.27 0.23
CA VAL A 200 -3.34 -7.42 0.35
C VAL A 200 -2.68 -6.42 -0.61
N GLY A 201 -1.56 -5.84 -0.19
CA GLY A 201 -0.78 -4.92 -0.98
C GLY A 201 0.72 -5.19 -0.88
N LYS A 202 1.47 -4.58 -1.78
CA LYS A 202 2.92 -4.69 -1.85
C LYS A 202 3.56 -3.35 -2.14
N VAL A 203 4.56 -2.97 -1.36
CA VAL A 203 5.41 -1.82 -1.62
C VAL A 203 6.83 -2.26 -1.90
N THR A 204 7.45 -1.66 -2.92
CA THR A 204 8.88 -1.81 -3.19
C THR A 204 9.62 -0.54 -2.81
N VAL A 205 10.61 -0.65 -1.93
CA VAL A 205 11.49 0.45 -1.53
C VAL A 205 12.78 0.38 -2.37
N ASN A 206 13.04 1.46 -3.11
CA ASN A 206 14.13 1.53 -4.11
C ASN A 206 15.46 2.08 -3.58
#